data_AF-A0A973SCK5-F1
#
_entry.id   AF-A0A973SCK5-F1
#
_cell.length_a   1.000
_cell.length_b   1.000
_cell.length_c   1.000
_cell.angle_alpha   90.00
_cell.angle_beta   90.00
_cell.angle_gamma   90.00
#
_symmetry.space_group_name_H-M   'P 1'
#
loop_
_entity.id
_entity.type
_entity.pdbx_description
1 polymer ?
#
loop_
_entity_poly.entity_id
_entity_poly.type
_entity_poly.pdbx_seq_one_letter_code
_entity_poly.pdbx_strand_id
1 'polypeptide(L)'
;MTEVTDKVDQAIARFERVTRQLDERDGPARAAARRERQRLNAGLGRTVTRVLVAVGVIWLVTIILGLVQPIGMFGFLAALLVTVGVAGFLITRGGRQSISAPAPSPDLPNGAMVERFDSYIYRSRAALPAPARAELDAMAQMLPSLKQTLSRLETLDPAAQDARRLMSIHLPGLIERYERVPPSFRGEHDGEGKTVDQRLVEGLAAGRAALSEVADQLVRADVSALETQGRFIQSRYGEQGVASEDAPST
;
A
#
# COMPACT_ATOMS: atom_id res chain seq x y z
N MET A 1 -1.50 47.45 24.35
CA MET A 1 -2.51 46.54 23.75
C MET A 1 -2.00 45.85 22.48
N THR A 2 -0.89 46.29 21.89
CA THR A 2 -0.28 45.75 20.66
C THR A 2 0.56 44.48 20.87
N GLU A 3 1.27 44.35 21.99
CA GLU A 3 2.17 43.21 22.26
C GLU A 3 1.44 41.86 22.37
N VAL A 4 0.18 41.86 22.78
CA VAL A 4 -0.65 40.65 22.85
C VAL A 4 -1.08 40.22 21.45
N THR A 5 -1.41 41.19 20.58
CA THR A 5 -1.78 40.95 19.18
C THR A 5 -0.59 40.37 18.41
N ASP A 6 0.61 40.91 18.60
CA ASP A 6 1.83 40.41 17.94
C ASP A 6 2.17 38.96 18.34
N LYS A 7 1.95 38.59 19.61
CA LYS A 7 2.16 37.21 20.08
C LYS A 7 1.12 36.25 19.53
N VAL A 8 -0.14 36.69 19.38
CA VAL A 8 -1.21 35.91 18.76
C VAL A 8 -0.92 35.69 17.28
N ASP A 9 -0.49 36.73 16.56
CA ASP A 9 -0.15 36.63 15.15
C ASP A 9 1.07 35.73 14.92
N GLN A 10 2.08 35.79 15.79
CA GLN A 10 3.21 34.85 15.74
C GLN A 10 2.82 33.40 16.09
N ALA A 11 1.88 33.21 17.01
CA ALA A 11 1.37 31.88 17.36
C ALA A 11 0.56 31.28 16.21
N ILE A 12 -0.29 32.08 15.56
CA ILE A 12 -1.07 31.69 14.38
C ILE A 12 -0.12 31.34 13.22
N ALA A 13 0.88 32.20 12.94
CA ALA A 13 1.86 31.96 11.87
C ALA A 13 2.77 30.74 12.13
N ARG A 14 3.00 30.37 13.40
CA ARG A 14 3.72 29.15 13.78
C ARG A 14 2.82 27.92 13.61
N PHE A 15 1.56 28.02 14.03
CA PHE A 15 0.58 26.95 13.88
C PHE A 15 0.34 26.62 12.41
N GLU A 16 0.16 27.63 11.57
CA GLU A 16 -0.08 27.47 10.12
C GLU A 16 1.10 26.82 9.39
N ARG A 17 2.34 27.10 9.83
CA ARG A 17 3.53 26.41 9.31
C ARG A 17 3.55 24.94 9.71
N VAL A 18 3.23 24.62 10.97
CA VAL A 18 3.19 23.24 11.46
C VAL A 18 2.07 22.44 10.80
N THR A 19 0.89 23.03 10.63
CA THR A 19 -0.23 22.36 9.96
C THR A 19 0.03 22.15 8.48
N ARG A 20 0.62 23.12 7.76
CA ARG A 20 1.00 22.93 6.35
C ARG A 20 2.03 21.81 6.16
N GLN A 21 3.01 21.71 7.07
CA GLN A 21 4.00 20.62 7.07
C GLN A 21 3.39 19.24 7.35
N LEU A 22 2.34 19.18 8.18
CA LEU A 22 1.59 17.96 8.45
C LEU A 22 0.66 17.60 7.30
N ASP A 23 0.06 18.58 6.63
CA ASP A 23 -0.86 18.37 5.52
C ASP A 23 -0.15 17.92 4.23
N GLU A 24 1.11 18.34 4.02
CA GLU A 24 1.97 17.80 2.95
C GLU A 24 2.35 16.33 3.21
N ARG A 25 2.50 15.94 4.48
CA ARG A 25 2.87 14.58 4.90
C ARG A 25 1.67 13.62 4.93
N ASP A 26 0.48 14.11 5.28
CA ASP A 26 -0.77 13.35 5.37
C ASP A 26 -1.67 13.45 4.12
N GLY A 27 -1.49 14.48 3.29
CA GLY A 27 -2.24 14.73 2.05
C GLY A 27 -2.29 13.54 1.07
N PRO A 28 -1.15 12.89 0.73
CA PRO A 28 -1.16 11.73 -0.16
C PRO A 28 -1.86 10.50 0.48
N ALA A 29 -1.69 10.31 1.79
CA ALA A 29 -2.36 9.23 2.54
C ALA A 29 -3.89 9.44 2.62
N ARG A 30 -4.37 10.68 2.77
CA ARG A 30 -5.80 11.01 2.79
C ARG A 30 -6.45 10.94 1.40
N ALA A 31 -5.73 11.31 0.34
CA ALA A 31 -6.21 11.19 -1.04
C ALA A 31 -6.36 9.73 -1.48
N ALA A 32 -5.42 8.86 -1.09
CA ALA A 32 -5.53 7.40 -1.26
C ALA A 32 -6.65 6.80 -0.40
N ALA A 33 -6.78 7.23 0.87
CA ALA A 33 -7.83 6.76 1.77
C ALA A 33 -9.26 7.12 1.32
N ARG A 34 -9.47 8.27 0.65
CA ARG A 34 -10.80 8.68 0.13
C ARG A 34 -11.27 7.81 -1.04
N ARG A 35 -10.38 7.45 -1.97
CA ARG A 35 -10.70 6.59 -3.13
C ARG A 35 -11.00 5.15 -2.69
N GLU A 36 -10.37 4.70 -1.61
CA GLU A 36 -10.52 3.35 -1.09
C GLU A 36 -11.72 3.20 -0.14
N ARG A 37 -12.14 4.25 0.60
CA ARG A 37 -13.39 4.21 1.41
C ARG A 37 -14.63 3.85 0.59
N GLN A 38 -14.70 4.25 -0.68
CA GLN A 38 -15.80 3.87 -1.58
C GLN A 38 -15.76 2.38 -1.97
N ARG A 39 -14.59 1.74 -1.93
CA ARG A 39 -14.38 0.32 -2.28
C ARG A 39 -14.41 -0.61 -1.06
N LEU A 40 -14.00 -0.12 0.10
CA LEU A 40 -13.98 -0.83 1.39
C LEU A 40 -15.40 -1.13 1.93
N ASN A 41 -16.41 -0.35 1.53
CA ASN A 41 -17.81 -0.65 1.86
C ASN A 41 -18.26 -2.02 1.31
N ALA A 42 -17.61 -2.55 0.27
CA ALA A 42 -17.89 -3.89 -0.24
C ALA A 42 -17.30 -5.01 0.64
N GLY A 43 -16.19 -4.74 1.34
CA GLY A 43 -15.49 -5.72 2.20
C GLY A 43 -16.02 -5.78 3.63
N LEU A 44 -16.50 -4.65 4.16
CA LEU A 44 -17.13 -4.53 5.49
C LEU A 44 -18.37 -5.43 5.62
N GLY A 45 -19.04 -5.74 4.50
CA GLY A 45 -20.21 -6.61 4.47
C GLY A 45 -19.95 -7.98 5.11
N ARG A 46 -18.83 -8.66 4.83
CA ARG A 46 -18.61 -10.02 5.34
C ARG A 46 -18.35 -10.09 6.83
N THR A 47 -17.63 -9.11 7.39
CA THR A 47 -17.41 -9.04 8.84
C THR A 47 -18.69 -8.66 9.57
N VAL A 48 -19.44 -7.69 9.04
CA VAL A 48 -20.75 -7.30 9.56
C VAL A 48 -21.74 -8.47 9.50
N THR A 49 -21.77 -9.24 8.40
CA THR A 49 -22.62 -10.44 8.27
C THR A 49 -22.22 -11.53 9.27
N ARG A 50 -20.93 -11.79 9.49
CA ARG A 50 -20.50 -12.80 10.48
C ARG A 50 -20.85 -12.40 11.91
N VAL A 51 -20.72 -11.12 12.27
CA VAL A 51 -21.13 -10.60 13.58
C VAL A 51 -22.65 -10.69 13.73
N LEU A 52 -23.41 -10.31 12.71
CA LEU A 52 -24.88 -10.43 12.68
C LEU A 52 -25.36 -11.88 12.81
N VAL A 53 -24.70 -12.82 12.13
CA VAL A 53 -25.02 -14.26 12.23
C VAL A 53 -24.70 -14.79 13.62
N ALA A 54 -23.53 -14.45 14.19
CA ALA A 54 -23.17 -14.88 15.54
C ALA A 54 -24.14 -14.34 16.60
N VAL A 55 -24.51 -13.06 16.51
CA VAL A 55 -25.52 -12.45 17.39
C VAL A 55 -26.89 -13.12 17.19
N GLY A 56 -27.30 -13.37 15.95
CA GLY A 56 -28.56 -14.02 15.62
C GLY A 56 -28.68 -15.44 16.19
N VAL A 57 -27.61 -16.25 16.12
CA VAL A 57 -27.59 -17.60 16.70
C VAL A 57 -27.70 -17.57 18.22
N ILE A 58 -27.02 -16.63 18.88
CA ILE A 58 -27.09 -16.50 20.35
C ILE A 58 -28.49 -16.09 20.80
N TRP A 59 -29.13 -15.14 20.10
CA TRP A 59 -30.51 -14.74 20.37
C TRP A 59 -31.50 -15.89 20.14
N LEU A 60 -31.33 -16.69 19.08
CA LEU A 60 -32.17 -17.85 18.79
C LEU A 60 -32.11 -18.91 19.90
N VAL A 61 -30.90 -19.25 20.36
CA VAL A 61 -30.68 -20.20 21.47
C VAL A 61 -31.31 -19.69 22.77
N THR A 62 -31.20 -18.38 23.03
CA THR A 62 -31.79 -17.74 24.22
C THR A 62 -33.33 -17.81 24.20
N ILE A 63 -33.95 -17.58 23.04
CA ILE A 63 -35.42 -17.66 22.88
C ILE A 63 -35.92 -19.11 23.09
N ILE A 64 -35.22 -20.10 22.53
CA ILE A 64 -35.59 -21.52 22.64
C ILE A 64 -35.50 -22.00 24.10
N LEU A 65 -34.45 -21.63 24.82
CA LEU A 65 -34.28 -21.99 26.24
C LEU A 65 -35.27 -21.27 27.15
N GLY A 66 -35.63 -20.01 26.83
CA GLY A 66 -36.62 -19.23 27.58
C GLY A 66 -38.06 -19.74 27.46
N LEU A 67 -38.34 -20.61 26.51
CA LEU A 67 -39.66 -21.22 26.32
C LEU A 67 -39.91 -22.40 27.28
N VAL A 68 -38.85 -23.03 27.79
CA VAL A 68 -38.94 -24.24 28.64
C VAL A 68 -38.88 -23.90 30.14
N GLN A 69 -38.17 -22.83 30.52
CA GLN A 69 -38.16 -22.28 31.88
C GLN A 69 -38.20 -20.74 31.79
N PRO A 70 -39.01 -20.03 32.59
CA PRO A 70 -38.98 -18.56 32.61
C PRO A 70 -37.64 -18.09 33.20
N ILE A 71 -36.72 -17.72 32.32
CA ILE A 71 -35.34 -17.32 32.62
C ILE A 71 -35.26 -16.01 33.45
N GLY A 72 -36.36 -15.27 33.56
CA GLY A 72 -36.41 -13.99 34.27
C GLY A 72 -35.46 -12.95 33.68
N MET A 73 -35.47 -11.74 34.26
CA MET A 73 -34.63 -10.64 33.80
C MET A 73 -33.13 -10.93 33.94
N PHE A 74 -32.74 -11.79 34.90
CA PHE A 74 -31.35 -12.10 35.21
C PHE A 74 -30.67 -13.00 34.17
N GLY A 75 -31.35 -13.99 33.61
CA GLY A 75 -30.71 -14.82 32.58
C GLY A 75 -30.66 -14.15 31.20
N PHE A 76 -31.56 -13.22 30.91
CA PHE A 76 -31.42 -12.32 29.75
C PHE A 76 -30.17 -11.44 29.88
N LEU A 77 -29.95 -10.84 31.05
CA LEU A 77 -28.75 -10.04 31.36
C LEU A 77 -27.47 -10.88 31.26
N ALA A 78 -27.47 -12.12 31.75
CA ALA A 78 -26.33 -13.03 31.65
C ALA A 78 -26.01 -13.40 30.18
N ALA A 79 -27.02 -13.70 29.37
CA ALA A 79 -26.86 -13.98 27.94
C ALA A 79 -26.31 -12.77 27.18
N LEU A 80 -26.77 -11.56 27.50
CA LEU A 80 -26.27 -10.31 26.90
C LEU A 80 -24.80 -10.07 27.25
N LEU A 81 -24.40 -10.34 28.49
CA LEU A 81 -23.02 -10.17 28.96
C LEU A 81 -22.07 -11.20 28.32
N VAL A 82 -22.51 -12.45 28.16
CA VAL A 82 -21.76 -13.48 27.41
C VAL A 82 -21.65 -13.11 25.92
N THR A 83 -22.72 -12.56 25.33
CA THR A 83 -22.71 -12.10 23.92
C THR A 83 -21.69 -10.98 23.71
N VAL A 84 -21.68 -9.97 24.59
CA VAL A 84 -20.72 -8.87 24.54
C VAL A 84 -19.30 -9.38 24.80
N GLY A 85 -19.13 -10.33 25.72
CA GLY A 85 -17.85 -10.98 26.00
C GLY A 85 -17.30 -11.77 24.81
N VAL A 86 -18.13 -12.60 24.17
CA VAL A 86 -17.74 -13.39 22.98
C VAL A 86 -17.53 -12.49 21.76
N ALA A 87 -18.38 -11.48 21.54
CA ALA A 87 -18.19 -10.51 20.47
C ALA A 87 -16.90 -9.70 20.68
N GLY A 88 -16.65 -9.21 21.89
CA GLY A 88 -15.41 -8.53 22.25
C GLY A 88 -14.18 -9.43 22.12
N PHE A 89 -14.29 -10.70 22.51
CA PHE A 89 -13.22 -11.69 22.38
C PHE A 89 -12.92 -12.04 20.91
N LEU A 90 -13.95 -12.17 20.07
CA LEU A 90 -13.81 -12.41 18.63
C LEU A 90 -13.30 -11.17 17.90
N ILE A 91 -13.63 -9.96 18.33
CA ILE A 91 -13.10 -8.70 17.77
C ILE A 91 -11.63 -8.53 18.16
N THR A 92 -11.28 -8.75 19.43
CA THR A 92 -9.90 -8.60 19.93
C THR A 92 -8.96 -9.70 19.41
N ARG A 93 -9.47 -10.92 19.18
CA ARG A 93 -8.69 -12.02 18.61
C ARG A 93 -8.74 -12.07 17.08
N GLY A 94 -9.84 -11.64 16.46
CA GLY A 94 -10.03 -11.61 15.00
C GLY A 94 -9.14 -10.61 14.28
N GLY A 95 -8.61 -9.59 14.98
CA GLY A 95 -7.55 -8.72 14.46
C GLY A 95 -6.20 -9.43 14.24
N ARG A 96 -6.02 -10.67 14.74
CA ARG A 96 -4.80 -11.47 14.55
C ARG A 96 -4.85 -12.46 13.38
N GLN A 97 -5.96 -12.54 12.65
CA GLN A 97 -5.97 -13.19 11.34
C GLN A 97 -5.67 -12.15 10.26
N SER A 98 -4.48 -11.55 10.31
CA SER A 98 -3.85 -11.02 9.11
C SER A 98 -3.41 -12.21 8.26
N ILE A 99 -4.36 -12.91 7.64
CA ILE A 99 -4.02 -13.58 6.40
C ILE A 99 -3.79 -12.42 5.46
N SER A 100 -2.52 -12.10 5.22
CA SER A 100 -2.04 -11.11 4.26
C SER A 100 -3.02 -11.02 3.09
N ALA A 101 -3.40 -9.81 2.70
CA ALA A 101 -4.19 -9.61 1.48
C ALA A 101 -3.56 -10.45 0.35
N PRO A 102 -4.34 -11.11 -0.52
CA PRO A 102 -3.76 -11.97 -1.53
C PRO A 102 -2.73 -11.18 -2.34
N ALA A 103 -1.53 -11.76 -2.49
CA ALA A 103 -0.48 -11.18 -3.29
C ALA A 103 -0.99 -10.91 -4.72
N PRO A 104 -0.51 -9.86 -5.40
CA PRO A 104 -0.87 -9.63 -6.80
C PRO A 104 -0.58 -10.86 -7.66
N SER A 105 -1.52 -11.26 -8.51
CA SER A 105 -1.29 -12.37 -9.45
C SER A 105 -0.20 -12.00 -10.46
N PRO A 106 0.77 -12.88 -10.74
CA PRO A 106 1.84 -12.63 -11.71
C PRO A 106 1.32 -12.37 -13.13
N ASP A 107 0.09 -12.78 -13.45
CA ASP A 107 -0.49 -12.69 -14.81
C ASP A 107 -1.10 -11.32 -15.14
N LEU A 108 -1.16 -10.40 -14.17
CA LEU A 108 -1.78 -9.08 -14.35
C LEU A 108 -1.02 -8.21 -15.35
N PRO A 109 -1.70 -7.40 -16.19
CA PRO A 109 -1.04 -6.38 -17.01
C PRO A 109 -0.16 -5.44 -16.17
N ASN A 110 0.93 -4.94 -16.75
CA ASN A 110 1.95 -4.15 -16.05
C ASN A 110 1.39 -3.02 -15.17
N GLY A 111 0.50 -2.18 -15.74
CA GLY A 111 -0.12 -1.10 -14.97
C GLY A 111 -1.04 -1.57 -13.84
N ALA A 112 -1.77 -2.67 -14.07
CA ALA A 112 -2.67 -3.26 -13.06
C ALA A 112 -1.88 -3.97 -11.95
N MET A 113 -0.71 -4.54 -12.26
CA MET A 113 0.19 -5.12 -11.27
C MET A 113 0.59 -4.08 -10.22
N VAL A 114 1.02 -2.88 -10.66
CA VAL A 114 1.46 -1.81 -9.75
C VAL A 114 0.31 -1.34 -8.85
N GLU A 115 -0.89 -1.16 -9.39
CA GLU A 115 -2.07 -0.79 -8.58
C GLU A 115 -2.42 -1.85 -7.53
N ARG A 116 -2.35 -3.13 -7.91
CA ARG A 116 -2.62 -4.25 -7.00
C ARG A 116 -1.57 -4.34 -5.91
N PHE A 117 -0.32 -4.10 -6.26
CA PHE A 117 0.79 -4.08 -5.33
C PHE A 117 0.71 -2.91 -4.34
N ASP A 118 0.39 -1.70 -4.80
CA ASP A 118 0.15 -0.53 -3.95
C ASP A 118 -0.95 -0.83 -2.90
N SER A 119 -2.07 -1.38 -3.38
CA SER A 119 -3.18 -1.81 -2.52
C SER A 119 -2.76 -2.88 -1.50
N TYR A 120 -1.87 -3.78 -1.90
CA TYR A 120 -1.33 -4.84 -1.04
C TYR A 120 -0.47 -4.25 0.07
N ILE A 121 0.53 -3.44 -0.28
CA ILE A 121 1.44 -2.75 0.66
C ILE A 121 0.65 -1.95 1.70
N TYR A 122 -0.35 -1.18 1.25
CA TYR A 122 -1.17 -0.36 2.13
C TYR A 122 -1.88 -1.19 3.22
N ARG A 123 -2.38 -2.39 2.86
CA ARG A 123 -3.03 -3.29 3.81
C ARG A 123 -2.04 -4.01 4.72
N SER A 124 -0.90 -4.45 4.17
CA SER A 124 0.16 -5.12 4.93
C SER A 124 0.77 -4.21 6.00
N ARG A 125 0.69 -2.89 5.81
CA ARG A 125 1.25 -1.87 6.71
C ARG A 125 0.90 -2.06 8.19
N ALA A 126 -0.33 -2.49 8.50
CA ALA A 126 -0.79 -2.64 9.88
C ALA A 126 -0.10 -3.77 10.66
N ALA A 127 0.42 -4.79 9.97
CA ALA A 127 1.06 -5.95 10.58
C ALA A 127 2.56 -5.76 10.84
N LEU A 128 3.13 -4.64 10.37
CA LEU A 128 4.58 -4.40 10.34
C LEU A 128 5.06 -3.39 11.39
N PRO A 129 6.33 -3.49 11.85
CA PRO A 129 6.91 -2.59 12.81
C PRO A 129 7.13 -1.19 12.19
N ALA A 130 7.22 -0.15 13.03
CA ALA A 130 7.39 1.24 12.59
C ALA A 130 8.45 1.47 11.49
N PRO A 131 9.69 0.95 11.59
CA PRO A 131 10.69 1.14 10.55
C PRO A 131 10.32 0.46 9.21
N ALA A 132 9.75 -0.75 9.24
CA ALA A 132 9.32 -1.44 8.02
C ALA A 132 8.14 -0.72 7.34
N ARG A 133 7.25 -0.13 8.12
CA ARG A 133 6.19 0.74 7.60
C ARG A 133 6.76 1.93 6.83
N ALA A 134 7.84 2.54 7.32
CA ALA A 134 8.48 3.66 6.63
C ALA A 134 9.03 3.25 5.25
N GLU A 135 9.63 2.06 5.13
CA GLU A 135 10.07 1.53 3.83
C GLU A 135 8.91 1.32 2.85
N LEU A 136 7.79 0.78 3.34
CA LEU A 136 6.57 0.62 2.55
C LEU A 136 6.00 1.96 2.07
N ASP A 137 6.06 3.02 2.87
CA ASP A 137 5.64 4.37 2.44
C ASP A 137 6.56 4.92 1.36
N ALA A 138 7.87 4.75 1.52
CA ALA A 138 8.83 5.18 0.53
C ALA A 138 8.61 4.46 -0.81
N MET A 139 8.29 3.17 -0.78
CA MET A 139 7.85 2.44 -1.98
C MET A 139 6.57 3.03 -2.56
N ALA A 140 5.53 3.21 -1.74
CA ALA A 140 4.24 3.72 -2.21
C ALA A 140 4.35 5.08 -2.92
N GLN A 141 5.28 5.95 -2.50
CA GLN A 141 5.52 7.24 -3.13
C GLN A 141 6.06 7.13 -4.57
N MET A 142 6.86 6.11 -4.87
CA MET A 142 7.42 5.91 -6.22
C MET A 142 6.52 5.10 -7.16
N LEU A 143 5.57 4.32 -6.63
CA LEU A 143 4.69 3.46 -7.44
C LEU A 143 3.89 4.21 -8.52
N PRO A 144 3.35 5.44 -8.31
CA PRO A 144 2.64 6.16 -9.36
C PRO A 144 3.49 6.45 -10.59
N SER A 145 4.76 6.84 -10.39
CA SER A 145 5.71 7.07 -11.48
C SER A 145 6.07 5.76 -12.17
N LEU A 146 6.40 4.73 -11.39
CA LEU A 146 6.69 3.39 -11.91
C LEU A 146 5.52 2.84 -12.75
N LYS A 147 4.27 3.04 -12.31
CA LYS A 147 3.06 2.64 -13.04
C LYS A 147 3.01 3.30 -14.41
N GLN A 148 3.26 4.61 -14.48
CA GLN A 148 3.22 5.34 -15.75
C GLN A 148 4.24 4.76 -16.74
N THR A 149 5.47 4.50 -16.29
CA THR A 149 6.52 3.91 -17.12
C THR A 149 6.17 2.48 -17.54
N LEU A 150 5.86 1.60 -16.58
CA LEU A 150 5.54 0.19 -16.84
C LEU A 150 4.28 -0.01 -17.70
N SER A 151 3.31 0.90 -17.64
CA SER A 151 2.08 0.82 -18.43
C SER A 151 2.28 0.98 -19.93
N ARG A 152 3.41 1.57 -20.35
CA ARG A 152 3.76 1.78 -21.76
C ARG A 152 4.49 0.59 -22.36
N LEU A 153 5.04 -0.28 -21.51
CA LEU A 153 5.84 -1.42 -21.93
C LEU A 153 4.96 -2.62 -22.22
N GLU A 154 5.44 -3.46 -23.13
CA GLU A 154 4.86 -4.78 -23.35
C GLU A 154 5.05 -5.67 -22.12
N THR A 155 4.17 -6.65 -21.97
CA THR A 155 4.23 -7.60 -20.85
C THR A 155 5.46 -8.53 -20.94
N LEU A 156 5.99 -8.75 -22.14
CA LEU A 156 7.14 -9.61 -22.38
C LEU A 156 8.50 -8.90 -22.21
N ASP A 157 8.48 -7.59 -21.97
CA ASP A 157 9.70 -6.82 -21.73
C ASP A 157 10.44 -7.34 -20.48
N PRO A 158 11.76 -7.61 -20.54
CA PRO A 158 12.52 -8.19 -19.42
C PRO A 158 12.47 -7.34 -18.15
N ALA A 159 12.55 -6.01 -18.26
CA ALA A 159 12.52 -5.10 -17.12
C ALA A 159 11.12 -5.04 -16.52
N ALA A 160 10.08 -5.06 -17.36
CA ALA A 160 8.70 -5.19 -16.88
C ALA A 160 8.45 -6.52 -16.14
N GLN A 161 9.01 -7.62 -16.64
CA GLN A 161 8.91 -8.94 -16.00
C GLN A 161 9.61 -8.96 -14.63
N ASP A 162 10.79 -8.35 -14.52
CA ASP A 162 11.52 -8.31 -13.26
C ASP A 162 10.79 -7.50 -12.19
N ALA A 163 10.31 -6.30 -12.54
CA ALA A 163 9.44 -5.51 -11.66
C ALA A 163 8.19 -6.28 -11.22
N ARG A 164 7.54 -7.00 -12.14
CA ARG A 164 6.38 -7.85 -11.81
C ARG A 164 6.74 -8.96 -10.84
N ARG A 165 7.87 -9.65 -11.01
CA ARG A 165 8.32 -10.71 -10.08
C ARG A 165 8.62 -10.13 -8.70
N LEU A 166 9.26 -8.97 -8.63
CA LEU A 166 9.47 -8.27 -7.37
C LEU A 166 8.15 -7.98 -6.64
N MET A 167 7.18 -7.41 -7.35
CA MET A 167 5.88 -7.01 -6.77
C MET A 167 4.93 -8.17 -6.47
N SER A 168 4.97 -9.26 -7.23
CA SER A 168 4.03 -10.39 -7.07
C SER A 168 4.59 -11.52 -6.21
N ILE A 169 5.90 -11.74 -6.22
CA ILE A 169 6.53 -12.91 -5.59
C ILE A 169 7.45 -12.49 -4.45
N HIS A 170 8.48 -11.68 -4.73
CA HIS A 170 9.57 -11.48 -3.78
C HIS A 170 9.16 -10.61 -2.59
N LEU A 171 8.57 -9.43 -2.84
CA LEU A 171 8.15 -8.50 -1.79
C LEU A 171 6.98 -9.06 -0.97
N PRO A 172 5.89 -9.57 -1.58
CA PRO A 172 4.83 -10.22 -0.81
C PRO A 172 5.32 -11.44 -0.03
N GLY A 173 6.19 -12.26 -0.63
CA GLY A 173 6.75 -13.44 0.05
C GLY A 173 7.64 -13.09 1.24
N LEU A 174 8.35 -11.94 1.20
CA LEU A 174 9.12 -11.45 2.35
C LEU A 174 8.19 -11.04 3.51
N ILE A 175 7.15 -10.26 3.20
CA ILE A 175 6.15 -9.82 4.19
C ILE A 175 5.43 -11.04 4.79
N GLU A 176 5.01 -11.99 3.95
CA GLU A 176 4.32 -13.20 4.41
C GLU A 176 5.21 -14.06 5.32
N ARG A 177 6.50 -14.23 4.98
CA ARG A 177 7.45 -14.93 5.84
C ARG A 177 7.60 -14.25 7.20
N TYR A 178 7.67 -12.92 7.23
CA TYR A 178 7.73 -12.16 8.47
C TYR A 178 6.45 -12.32 9.31
N GLU A 179 5.28 -12.27 8.68
CA GLU A 179 4.00 -12.45 9.38
C GLU A 179 3.87 -13.84 10.04
N ARG A 180 4.46 -14.88 9.43
CA ARG A 180 4.51 -16.23 9.99
C ARG A 180 5.41 -16.35 11.23
N VAL A 181 6.34 -15.41 11.45
CA VAL A 181 7.19 -15.41 12.64
C VAL A 181 6.37 -14.96 13.86
N PRO A 182 6.26 -15.78 14.93
CA PRO A 182 5.51 -15.38 16.11
C PRO A 182 6.12 -14.14 16.76
N PRO A 183 5.32 -13.22 17.32
CA PRO A 183 5.81 -11.95 17.86
C PRO A 183 6.92 -12.08 18.91
N SER A 184 6.94 -13.16 19.69
CA SER A 184 7.96 -13.43 20.71
C SER A 184 9.37 -13.61 20.13
N PHE A 185 9.47 -14.11 18.89
CA PHE A 185 10.76 -14.40 18.24
C PHE A 185 11.26 -13.24 17.36
N ARG A 186 10.46 -12.17 17.17
CA ARG A 186 10.81 -11.10 16.22
C ARG A 186 11.98 -10.22 16.67
N GLY A 187 12.18 -10.13 17.99
CA GLY A 187 13.32 -9.43 18.59
C GLY A 187 14.55 -10.31 18.84
N GLU A 188 14.48 -11.62 18.54
CA GLU A 188 15.64 -12.50 18.68
C GLU A 188 16.66 -12.20 17.59
N HIS A 189 17.94 -12.26 17.96
CA HIS A 189 19.04 -12.03 17.05
C HIS A 189 19.41 -13.34 16.35
N ASP A 190 19.62 -13.26 15.05
CA ASP A 190 20.12 -14.37 14.26
C ASP A 190 21.65 -14.53 14.38
N GLY A 191 22.21 -15.46 13.60
CA GLY A 191 23.65 -15.77 13.61
C GLY A 191 24.55 -14.63 13.13
N GLU A 192 24.02 -13.57 12.51
CA GLU A 192 24.77 -12.37 12.12
C GLU A 192 24.46 -11.19 13.06
N GLY A 193 23.78 -11.44 14.19
CA GLY A 193 23.47 -10.42 15.18
C GLY A 193 22.37 -9.45 14.76
N LYS A 194 21.48 -9.83 13.83
CA LYS A 194 20.34 -9.00 13.41
C LYS A 194 19.03 -9.57 13.90
N THR A 195 18.10 -8.70 14.27
CA THR A 195 16.74 -9.13 14.62
C THR A 195 15.90 -9.41 13.37
N VAL A 196 14.84 -10.20 13.52
CA VAL A 196 13.89 -10.47 12.42
C VAL A 196 13.26 -9.17 11.90
N ASP A 197 12.97 -8.22 12.81
CA ASP A 197 12.48 -6.89 12.44
C ASP A 197 13.49 -6.12 11.59
N GLN A 198 14.78 -6.17 11.95
CA GLN A 198 15.85 -5.52 11.18
C GLN A 198 16.00 -6.18 9.80
N ARG A 199 15.96 -7.50 9.72
CA ARG A 199 16.02 -8.25 8.45
C ARG A 199 14.88 -7.90 7.52
N LEU A 200 13.67 -7.74 8.06
CA LEU A 200 12.53 -7.28 7.28
C LEU A 200 12.81 -5.89 6.69
N VAL A 201 13.27 -4.95 7.52
CA VAL A 201 13.57 -3.57 7.07
C VAL A 201 14.62 -3.58 5.97
N GLU A 202 15.71 -4.32 6.13
CA GLU A 202 16.76 -4.46 5.12
C GLU A 202 16.24 -5.07 3.82
N GLY A 203 15.45 -6.15 3.91
CA GLY A 203 14.87 -6.80 2.74
C GLY A 203 13.87 -5.92 2.00
N LEU A 204 13.05 -5.14 2.72
CA LEU A 204 12.16 -4.15 2.12
C LEU A 204 12.98 -3.02 1.48
N ALA A 205 13.99 -2.47 2.16
CA ALA A 205 14.85 -1.44 1.61
C ALA A 205 15.56 -1.90 0.32
N ALA A 206 16.06 -3.14 0.30
CA ALA A 206 16.65 -3.75 -0.89
C ALA A 206 15.64 -3.92 -2.03
N GLY A 207 14.43 -4.37 -1.73
CA GLY A 207 13.36 -4.48 -2.73
C GLY A 207 12.92 -3.12 -3.29
N ARG A 208 12.90 -2.06 -2.47
CA ARG A 208 12.65 -0.68 -2.92
C ARG A 208 13.76 -0.22 -3.87
N ALA A 209 15.01 -0.44 -3.51
CA ALA A 209 16.16 -0.10 -4.35
C ALA A 209 16.10 -0.84 -5.69
N ALA A 210 15.76 -2.14 -5.68
CA ALA A 210 15.58 -2.93 -6.90
C ALA A 210 14.47 -2.37 -7.81
N LEU A 211 13.32 -1.99 -7.25
CA LEU A 211 12.26 -1.34 -8.04
C LEU A 211 12.71 0.02 -8.63
N SER A 212 13.51 0.78 -7.90
CA SER A 212 14.07 2.06 -8.38
C SER A 212 15.05 1.84 -9.51
N GLU A 213 15.94 0.84 -9.38
CA GLU A 213 16.90 0.48 -10.40
C GLU A 213 16.20 0.06 -11.70
N VAL A 214 15.14 -0.75 -11.61
CA VAL A 214 14.33 -1.10 -12.79
C VAL A 214 13.70 0.16 -13.41
N ALA A 215 13.16 1.08 -12.61
CA ALA A 215 12.62 2.33 -13.12
C ALA A 215 13.69 3.16 -13.86
N ASP A 216 14.89 3.27 -13.29
CA ASP A 216 16.00 4.02 -13.87
C ASP A 216 16.49 3.39 -15.18
N GLN A 217 16.56 2.06 -15.25
CA GLN A 217 16.92 1.34 -16.47
C GLN A 217 15.92 1.63 -17.60
N LEU A 218 14.62 1.64 -17.29
CA LEU A 218 13.56 1.95 -18.26
C LEU A 218 13.67 3.39 -18.76
N VAL A 219 13.92 4.35 -17.88
CA VAL A 219 14.11 5.75 -18.26
C VAL A 219 15.34 5.91 -19.16
N ARG A 220 16.46 5.24 -18.84
CA ARG A 220 17.68 5.28 -19.68
C ARG A 220 17.43 4.68 -21.07
N ALA A 221 16.65 3.62 -21.16
CA ALA A 221 16.27 3.01 -22.43
C ALA A 221 15.45 3.98 -23.29
N ASP A 222 14.44 4.63 -22.70
CA ASP A 222 13.60 5.64 -23.38
C ASP A 222 14.44 6.83 -23.90
N VAL A 223 15.37 7.34 -23.08
CA VAL A 223 16.27 8.43 -23.48
C VAL A 223 17.17 8.00 -24.65
N SER A 224 17.73 6.79 -24.59
CA SER A 224 18.60 6.27 -25.65
C SER A 224 17.83 6.07 -26.97
N ALA A 225 16.58 5.61 -26.89
CA ALA A 225 15.70 5.47 -28.05
C ALA A 225 15.39 6.83 -28.69
N LEU A 226 15.09 7.85 -27.87
CA LEU A 226 14.84 9.22 -28.33
C LEU A 226 16.05 9.81 -29.06
N GLU A 227 17.26 9.68 -28.48
CA GLU A 227 18.49 10.17 -29.11
C GLU A 227 18.74 9.51 -30.47
N THR A 228 18.54 8.19 -30.55
CA THR A 228 18.72 7.43 -31.79
C THR A 228 17.76 7.92 -32.87
N GLN A 229 16.49 8.11 -32.52
CA GLN A 229 15.49 8.62 -33.44
C GLN A 229 15.79 10.06 -33.89
N GLY A 230 16.25 10.92 -32.97
CA GLY A 230 16.66 12.29 -33.28
C GLY A 230 17.83 12.33 -34.28
N ARG A 231 18.89 11.53 -34.04
CA ARG A 231 20.04 11.42 -34.95
C ARG A 231 19.63 10.90 -36.33
N PHE A 232 18.74 9.91 -36.40
CA PHE A 232 18.23 9.38 -37.66
C PHE A 232 17.47 10.44 -38.47
N ILE A 233 16.61 11.23 -37.82
CA ILE A 233 15.88 12.31 -38.50
C ILE A 233 16.87 13.35 -39.03
N GLN A 234 17.85 13.75 -38.21
CA GLN A 234 18.85 14.72 -38.63
C GLN A 234 19.69 14.22 -39.81
N SER A 235 20.13 12.97 -39.80
CA SER A 235 20.91 12.41 -40.91
C SER A 235 20.07 12.22 -42.18
N ARG A 236 18.78 11.85 -42.05
CA ARG A 236 17.92 11.53 -43.20
C ARG A 236 17.33 12.75 -43.88
N TYR A 237 17.01 13.79 -43.10
CA TYR A 237 16.25 14.96 -43.55
C TYR A 237 16.99 16.29 -43.34
N GLY A 238 18.00 16.35 -42.47
CA GLY A 238 18.75 17.58 -42.19
C GLY A 238 19.60 18.08 -43.36
N GLU A 239 20.10 17.19 -44.21
CA GLU A 239 20.92 17.58 -45.38
C GLU A 239 20.08 17.97 -46.62
N GLN A 240 18.80 17.57 -46.66
CA GLN A 240 17.90 17.87 -47.80
C GLN A 240 17.41 19.33 -47.81
N GLY A 241 17.47 20.02 -46.67
CA GLY A 241 17.06 21.43 -46.55
C GLY A 241 18.08 22.45 -47.06
N VAL A 242 19.32 22.05 -47.39
CA VAL A 242 20.40 22.97 -47.82
C VAL A 242 20.63 22.90 -49.34
N ALA A 243 20.28 21.80 -50.01
CA ALA A 243 20.54 21.60 -51.44
C ALA A 243 19.47 22.21 -52.38
N SER A 244 18.38 22.78 -51.84
CA SER A 244 17.25 23.27 -52.65
C SER A 244 17.27 24.78 -52.91
N GLU A 245 18.23 25.52 -52.35
CA GLU A 245 18.27 26.99 -52.43
C GLU A 245 19.28 27.54 -53.46
N ASP A 246 19.91 26.65 -54.25
CA ASP A 246 20.96 27.02 -55.21
C ASP A 246 20.65 26.52 -56.64
N ALA A 247 19.38 26.63 -57.06
CA ALA A 247 19.01 26.48 -58.47
C ALA A 247 19.05 27.86 -59.17
N PRO A 248 20.07 28.18 -59.96
CA PRO A 248 20.10 29.42 -60.73
C PRO A 248 18.99 29.38 -61.80
N SER A 249 18.12 30.38 -61.74
CA SER A 249 17.18 30.72 -62.80
C SER A 249 17.93 31.20 -64.04
N THR A 250 18.02 30.36 -65.07
CA THR A 250 18.25 30.76 -66.48
C THR A 250 17.61 29.78 -67.42
#